data_AF-A0A2N0MUL5-F1
#
_entry.id   AF-A0A2N0MUL5-F1
#
_cell.length_a   1.000
_cell.length_b   1.000
_cell.length_c   1.000
_cell.angle_alpha   90.00
_cell.angle_beta   90.00
_cell.angle_gamma   90.00
#
_symmetry.space_group_name_H-M   'P 1'
#
loop_
_entity.id
_entity.type
_entity.pdbx_description
1 polymer ?
#
loop_
_entity_poly.entity_id
_entity_poly.type
_entity_poly.pdbx_seq_one_letter_code
_entity_poly.pdbx_strand_id
1 'polypeptide(L)'
;MNEDIFEQAPLPMLTRWQVGDKVKLLTFPFGDGSGSYQLDVTIREINDGEFEGVVTKASPVGRFAPSAKRHFENGTVVEFRAAHIQGNAGRD
;
A
#
# COMPACT_ATOMS: atom_id res chain seq x y z
N MET A 1 -13.00 30.11 -36.27
CA MET A 1 -12.33 28.96 -35.60
C MET A 1 -12.81 29.03 -34.16
N ASN A 2 -13.55 28.03 -33.69
CA ASN A 2 -14.25 28.07 -32.42
C ASN A 2 -13.32 27.49 -31.34
N GLU A 3 -12.80 28.33 -30.45
CA GLU A 3 -11.79 27.95 -29.44
C GLU A 3 -12.42 27.38 -28.13
N ASP A 4 -13.72 27.08 -28.13
CA ASP A 4 -14.50 26.65 -26.95
C ASP A 4 -14.84 25.13 -26.94
N ILE A 5 -13.90 24.23 -27.30
CA ILE A 5 -14.20 22.77 -27.38
C ILE A 5 -13.39 21.92 -26.39
N PHE A 6 -12.81 22.51 -25.35
CA PHE A 6 -12.16 21.73 -24.30
C PHE A 6 -12.84 21.98 -22.97
N GLU A 7 -13.77 21.08 -22.60
CA GLU A 7 -14.18 20.93 -21.20
C GLU A 7 -12.92 20.68 -20.36
N GLN A 8 -12.74 21.46 -19.30
CA GLN A 8 -11.66 21.26 -18.35
C GLN A 8 -11.63 19.80 -17.93
N ALA A 9 -10.50 19.13 -18.17
CA ALA A 9 -10.34 17.75 -17.74
C ALA A 9 -10.68 17.66 -16.24
N PRO A 10 -11.55 16.72 -15.82
CA PRO A 10 -11.85 16.54 -14.42
C PRO A 10 -10.53 16.35 -13.68
N LEU A 11 -10.34 17.10 -12.60
CA LEU A 11 -9.15 17.04 -11.73
C LEU A 11 -8.69 15.59 -11.58
N PRO A 12 -7.38 15.30 -11.65
CA PRO A 12 -6.88 13.93 -11.51
C PRO A 12 -7.51 13.35 -10.25
N MET A 13 -8.23 12.25 -10.41
CA MET A 13 -8.94 11.61 -9.31
C MET A 13 -7.90 11.22 -8.26
N LEU A 14 -7.73 12.08 -7.24
CA LEU A 14 -6.98 11.75 -6.05
C LEU A 14 -7.76 10.63 -5.40
N THR A 15 -7.34 9.38 -5.65
CA THR A 15 -7.92 8.21 -5.01
C THR A 15 -7.86 8.45 -3.51
N ARG A 16 -9.03 8.70 -2.91
CA ARG A 16 -9.15 9.02 -1.50
C ARG A 16 -9.40 7.72 -0.73
N TRP A 17 -8.33 7.19 -0.16
CA TRP A 17 -8.37 6.00 0.68
C TRP A 17 -9.15 6.25 1.98
N GLN A 18 -9.86 5.22 2.44
CA GLN A 18 -10.74 5.27 3.60
C GLN A 18 -10.48 4.09 4.55
N VAL A 19 -10.92 4.24 5.80
CA VAL A 19 -10.92 3.13 6.76
C VAL A 19 -11.75 1.97 6.22
N GLY A 20 -11.21 0.76 6.32
CA GLY A 20 -11.79 -0.47 5.77
C GLY A 20 -11.33 -0.80 4.35
N ASP A 21 -10.71 0.13 3.62
CA ASP A 21 -10.13 -0.17 2.31
C ASP A 21 -8.99 -1.17 2.45
N LYS A 22 -8.92 -2.08 1.47
CA LYS A 22 -7.81 -3.02 1.33
C LYS A 22 -6.84 -2.50 0.29
N VAL A 23 -5.58 -2.33 0.67
CA VAL A 23 -4.53 -1.76 -0.18
C VAL A 23 -3.34 -2.70 -0.30
N LYS A 24 -2.63 -2.59 -1.43
CA LYS A 24 -1.34 -3.28 -1.63
C LYS A 24 -0.18 -2.36 -1.32
N LEU A 25 0.73 -2.84 -0.49
CA LEU A 25 2.01 -2.19 -0.22
C LEU A 25 3.15 -3.07 -0.72
N LEU A 26 4.26 -2.44 -1.10
CA LEU A 26 5.51 -3.13 -1.39
C LEU A 26 6.57 -2.62 -0.42
N THR A 27 7.09 -3.51 0.41
CA THR A 27 8.14 -3.16 1.38
C THR A 27 9.50 -3.49 0.81
N PHE A 28 10.41 -2.52 0.96
CA PHE A 28 11.82 -2.71 0.69
C PHE A 28 12.57 -2.65 2.02
N PRO A 29 13.28 -3.71 2.39
CA PRO A 29 14.07 -3.72 3.60
C PRO A 29 15.17 -2.68 3.54
N PHE A 30 15.43 -2.00 4.66
CA PHE A 30 16.62 -1.18 4.85
C PHE A 30 17.58 -1.94 5.77
N GLY A 31 18.78 -2.24 5.28
CA GLY A 31 19.81 -3.00 6.00
C GLY A 31 19.95 -4.46 5.56
N ASP A 32 20.88 -5.18 6.19
CA ASP A 32 21.27 -6.54 5.81
C ASP A 32 20.31 -7.59 6.40
N GLY A 33 19.57 -8.29 5.55
CA GLY A 33 18.92 -9.57 5.89
C GLY A 33 17.39 -9.55 6.04
N SER A 34 16.73 -8.42 5.85
CA SER A 34 15.28 -8.38 5.69
C SER A 34 14.93 -8.61 4.21
N GLY A 35 13.85 -9.33 3.90
CA GLY A 35 13.40 -9.53 2.52
C GLY A 35 12.26 -8.57 2.14
N SER A 36 12.05 -8.36 0.84
CA SER A 36 10.94 -7.56 0.34
C SER A 36 9.63 -8.31 0.42
N TYR A 37 8.54 -7.62 0.77
CA TYR A 37 7.21 -8.23 0.82
C TYR A 37 6.19 -7.40 0.06
N GLN A 38 5.28 -8.11 -0.62
CA GLN A 38 4.01 -7.53 -1.02
C GLN A 38 3.00 -7.80 0.11
N LEU A 39 2.43 -6.73 0.65
CA LEU A 39 1.48 -6.78 1.75
C LEU A 39 0.09 -6.39 1.24
N ASP A 40 -0.91 -7.20 1.58
CA ASP A 40 -2.31 -6.75 1.51
C ASP A 40 -2.71 -6.27 2.91
N VAL A 41 -3.10 -5.00 3.01
CA VAL A 41 -3.34 -4.31 4.29
C VAL A 41 -4.75 -3.75 4.30
N THR A 42 -5.47 -3.92 5.42
CA THR A 42 -6.74 -3.23 5.65
C THR A 42 -6.50 -1.99 6.48
N ILE A 43 -6.89 -0.82 5.95
CA ILE A 43 -6.77 0.46 6.66
C ILE A 43 -7.68 0.43 7.89
N ARG A 44 -7.12 0.74 9.06
CA ARG A 44 -7.85 0.86 10.32
C ARG A 44 -8.01 2.32 10.77
N GLU A 45 -7.00 3.13 10.52
CA GLU A 45 -6.98 4.53 10.97
C GLU A 45 -6.30 5.43 9.94
N ILE A 46 -6.70 6.71 9.92
CA ILE A 46 -6.12 7.74 9.06
C ILE A 46 -5.86 8.97 9.93
N ASN A 47 -4.60 9.32 10.10
CA ASN A 47 -4.13 10.42 10.94
C ASN A 47 -3.22 11.35 10.12
N ASP A 48 -3.71 12.55 9.82
CA ASP A 48 -2.95 13.61 9.14
C ASP A 48 -2.17 13.16 7.87
N GLY A 49 -2.82 12.36 7.02
CA GLY A 49 -2.20 11.86 5.78
C GLY A 49 -1.32 10.62 5.95
N GLU A 50 -1.18 10.11 7.17
CA GLU A 50 -0.64 8.80 7.49
C GLU A 50 -1.77 7.79 7.74
N PHE A 51 -1.50 6.55 7.39
CA PHE A 51 -2.43 5.44 7.46
C PHE A 51 -1.87 4.39 8.40
N GLU A 52 -2.71 3.91 9.31
CA GLU A 52 -2.45 2.69 10.04
C GLU A 52 -3.32 1.58 9.45
N GLY A 53 -2.73 0.41 9.22
CA GLY A 53 -3.47 -0.74 8.78
C GLY A 53 -2.94 -2.06 9.31
N VAL A 54 -3.74 -3.10 9.14
CA VAL A 54 -3.38 -4.46 9.55
C VAL A 54 -3.12 -5.32 8.32
N VAL A 55 -1.96 -5.96 8.32
CA VAL A 55 -1.56 -6.93 7.30
C VAL A 55 -2.52 -8.11 7.36
N THR A 56 -3.20 -8.36 6.25
CA THR A 56 -4.08 -9.52 6.04
C THR A 56 -3.38 -10.62 5.25
N LYS A 57 -2.37 -10.26 4.45
CA LYS A 57 -1.53 -11.20 3.69
C LYS A 57 -0.14 -10.61 3.51
N ALA A 58 0.89 -11.43 3.76
CA ALA A 58 2.28 -11.09 3.49
C ALA A 58 2.86 -12.10 2.50
N SER A 59 3.20 -11.63 1.29
CA SER A 59 3.77 -12.45 0.24
C SER A 59 5.24 -12.07 0.04
N PRO A 60 6.20 -12.97 0.28
CA PRO A 60 7.61 -12.70 0.01
C PRO A 60 7.82 -12.38 -1.47
N VAL A 61 8.60 -11.33 -1.76
CA VAL A 61 9.00 -10.92 -3.11
C VAL A 61 10.50 -11.18 -3.29
N GLY A 62 10.85 -11.93 -4.33
CA GLY A 62 12.24 -12.25 -4.65
C GLY A 62 12.80 -13.44 -3.86
N ARG A 63 14.13 -13.57 -3.83
CA ARG A 63 14.82 -14.67 -3.15
C ARG A 63 15.05 -14.32 -1.69
N PHE A 64 14.42 -15.06 -0.79
CA PHE A 64 14.68 -14.98 0.63
C PHE A 64 15.89 -15.84 0.97
N ALA A 65 16.87 -15.26 1.67
CA ALA A 65 17.88 -16.07 2.31
C ALA A 65 17.18 -17.01 3.33
N PRO A 66 17.61 -18.28 3.46
CA PRO A 66 17.04 -19.20 4.46
C PRO A 66 17.10 -18.66 5.90
N SER A 67 18.02 -17.73 6.17
CA SER A 67 18.23 -17.06 7.46
C SER A 67 17.46 -15.74 7.61
N ALA A 68 16.73 -15.28 6.59
CA ALA A 68 15.99 -14.03 6.66
C ALA A 68 14.85 -14.13 7.68
N LYS A 69 14.82 -13.21 8.65
CA LYS A 69 13.71 -13.13 9.60
C LYS A 69 12.44 -12.71 8.86
N ARG A 70 11.31 -13.32 9.21
CA ARG A 70 10.00 -12.86 8.74
C ARG A 70 9.60 -11.64 9.55
N HIS A 71 9.50 -10.49 8.88
CA HIS A 71 9.16 -9.21 9.53
C HIS A 71 7.67 -8.89 9.50
N PHE A 72 6.92 -9.50 8.58
CA PHE A 72 5.50 -9.27 8.41
C PHE A 72 4.74 -10.58 8.41
N GLU A 73 3.69 -10.63 9.21
CA GLU A 73 2.76 -11.75 9.31
C GLU A 73 1.32 -11.23 9.28
N ASN A 74 0.35 -12.13 9.14
CA ASN A 74 -1.06 -11.75 9.26
C ASN A 74 -1.33 -11.23 10.68
N GLY A 75 -1.98 -10.07 10.79
CA GLY A 75 -2.24 -9.38 12.05
C GLY A 75 -1.21 -8.32 12.42
N THR A 76 -0.06 -8.24 11.72
CA THR A 76 0.93 -7.18 11.96
C THR A 76 0.32 -5.80 11.65
N VAL A 77 0.47 -4.86 12.58
CA VAL A 77 0.11 -3.45 12.38
C VAL A 77 1.25 -2.75 11.64
N VAL A 78 0.91 -1.96 10.63
CA VAL A 78 1.87 -1.19 9.83
C VAL A 78 1.38 0.23 9.60
N GLU A 79 2.31 1.17 9.68
CA GLU A 79 2.11 2.58 9.35
C GLU A 79 2.65 2.87 7.95
N PHE A 80 1.91 3.62 7.15
CA PHE A 80 2.29 3.95 5.77
C PHE A 80 1.65 5.24 5.29
N ARG A 81 2.13 5.75 4.16
CA ARG A 81 1.61 6.96 3.51
C ARG A 81 0.89 6.59 2.22
N ALA A 82 0.04 7.48 1.72
CA ALA A 82 -0.64 7.29 0.44
C ALA A 82 0.33 6.98 -0.71
N ALA A 83 1.53 7.59 -0.69
CA ALA A 83 2.58 7.35 -1.68
C ALA A 83 3.15 5.93 -1.67
N HIS A 84 2.94 5.15 -0.60
CA HIS A 84 3.39 3.75 -0.52
C HIS A 84 2.36 2.78 -1.13
N ILE A 85 1.12 3.23 -1.36
CA ILE A 85 0.03 2.39 -1.86
C ILE A 85 0.23 2.15 -3.36
N GLN A 86 0.35 0.88 -3.73
CA GLN A 86 0.48 0.45 -5.13
C GLN A 86 -0.89 0.35 -5.82
N GLY A 87 -1.96 0.24 -5.04
CA GLY A 87 -3.34 0.13 -5.51
C GLY A 87 -4.20 -0.66 -4.54
N ASN A 88 -5.42 -1.01 -4.97
CA ASN A 88 -6.33 -1.82 -4.17
C ASN A 88 -5.81 -3.26 -4.06
N ALA A 89 -5.89 -3.83 -2.87
CA ALA A 89 -5.83 -5.27 -2.72
C ALA A 89 -7.20 -5.83 -3.13
N GLY A 90 -7.24 -6.67 -4.16
CA GLY A 90 -8.46 -7.30 -4.65
C GLY A 90 -9.23 -8.02 -3.54
N ARG A 91 -10.54 -8.14 -3.71
CA ARG A 91 -11.35 -9.07 -2.91
C ARG A 91 -10.99 -10.50 -3.36
N ASP A 92 -10.32 -11.24 -2.49
CA ASP A 92 -10.44 -12.72 -2.47
C ASP A 92 -11.93 -13.09 -2.31
#